data_AF-X1JZ60-F1
#
_entry.id   AF-X1JZ60-F1
#
_cell.length_a   1.000
_cell.length_b   1.000
_cell.length_c   1.000
_cell.angle_alpha   90.00
_cell.angle_beta   90.00
_cell.angle_gamma   90.00
#
_symmetry.space_group_name_H-M   'P 1'
#
loop_
_entity.id
_entity.type
_entity.pdbx_description
1 polymer ?
#
loop_
_entity_poly.entity_id
_entity_poly.type
_entity_poly.pdbx_seq_one_letter_code
_entity_poly.pdbx_strand_id
1 'polypeptide(L)'
;MVSPRFRIRSIYDVPIIKLILDNLDYELVQPDFDQSKLFNVKDKMVSYDIEIIDILDGYGVSIEGEEEYVSSITSLFLERIP
;
A
#
# COMPACT_ATOMS: atom_id res chain seq x y z
N MET A 1 15.65 -11.22 -5.27
CA MET A 1 15.50 -9.88 -4.65
C MET A 1 14.41 -9.99 -3.60
N VAL A 2 14.50 -9.22 -2.52
CA VAL A 2 13.45 -9.17 -1.49
C VAL A 2 12.34 -8.27 -2.02
N SER A 3 11.09 -8.74 -2.02
CA SER A 3 9.92 -7.94 -2.39
C SER A 3 9.79 -6.76 -1.44
N PRO A 4 9.59 -5.52 -1.94
CA PRO A 4 9.26 -4.38 -1.09
C PRO A 4 7.98 -4.65 -0.30
N ARG A 5 7.94 -4.17 0.93
CA ARG A 5 6.81 -4.34 1.85
C ARG A 5 6.11 -3.02 2.05
N PHE A 6 4.79 -3.04 1.94
CA PHE A 6 3.99 -1.84 2.17
C PHE A 6 2.96 -2.07 3.26
N ARG A 7 2.63 -0.98 3.94
CA ARG A 7 1.52 -0.88 4.89
C ARG A 7 0.61 0.26 4.44
N ILE A 8 -0.69 0.11 4.66
CA ILE A 8 -1.66 1.18 4.40
C ILE A 8 -2.57 1.43 5.60
N ARG A 9 -2.81 2.71 5.88
CA ARG A 9 -3.74 3.22 6.88
C ARG A 9 -4.52 4.37 6.27
N SER A 10 -5.50 4.02 5.46
CA SER A 10 -6.28 4.96 4.67
C SER A 10 -7.74 4.50 4.56
N ILE A 11 -8.66 5.45 4.44
CA ILE A 11 -10.05 5.13 4.06
C ILE A 11 -10.17 4.53 2.64
N TYR A 12 -9.12 4.66 1.82
CA TYR A 12 -9.02 4.09 0.47
C TYR A 12 -8.18 2.80 0.44
N ASP A 13 -8.00 2.14 1.58
CA ASP A 13 -7.12 0.98 1.71
C ASP A 13 -7.43 -0.16 0.73
N VAL A 14 -8.67 -0.65 0.66
CA VAL A 14 -9.06 -1.78 -0.18
C VAL A 14 -8.71 -1.57 -1.66
N PRO A 15 -9.16 -0.48 -2.33
CA PRO A 15 -8.80 -0.27 -3.73
C PRO A 15 -7.30 -0.08 -3.94
N ILE A 16 -6.61 0.59 -3.03
CA ILE A 16 -5.16 0.82 -3.15
C ILE A 16 -4.38 -0.50 -2.99
N ILE A 17 -4.68 -1.30 -1.97
CA ILE A 17 -4.05 -2.61 -1.75
C ILE A 17 -4.23 -3.48 -2.98
N LYS A 18 -5.47 -3.57 -3.49
CA LYS A 18 -5.76 -4.37 -4.67
C LYS A 18 -4.95 -3.90 -5.88
N LEU A 19 -4.89 -2.59 -6.10
CA LEU A 19 -4.15 -2.01 -7.21
C LEU A 19 -2.65 -2.34 -7.13
N ILE A 20 -2.05 -2.22 -5.95
CA ILE A 20 -0.63 -2.54 -5.72
C ILE A 20 -0.39 -4.03 -5.91
N LEU A 21 -1.16 -4.91 -5.26
CA LEU A 21 -0.96 -6.37 -5.35
C LEU A 21 -1.20 -6.94 -6.77
N ASP A 22 -2.11 -6.34 -7.55
CA ASP A 22 -2.40 -6.80 -8.91
C ASP A 22 -1.34 -6.34 -9.93
N ASN A 23 -0.52 -5.31 -9.63
CA ASN A 23 0.37 -4.68 -10.61
C ASN A 23 1.84 -4.63 -10.18
N LEU A 24 2.14 -4.72 -8.89
CA LEU A 24 3.48 -4.66 -8.32
C LEU A 24 3.74 -5.95 -7.52
N ASP A 25 4.96 -6.48 -7.61
CA ASP A 25 5.41 -7.61 -6.80
C ASP A 25 5.78 -7.15 -5.39
N TYR A 26 4.82 -6.57 -4.68
CA TYR A 26 4.95 -5.96 -3.35
C TYR A 26 4.19 -6.81 -2.32
N GLU A 27 4.66 -6.81 -1.07
CA GLU A 27 4.05 -7.58 0.03
C GLU A 27 3.29 -6.65 0.98
N LEU A 28 1.99 -6.88 1.17
CA LEU A 28 1.23 -6.23 2.23
C LEU A 28 1.66 -6.77 3.60
N VAL A 29 2.05 -5.89 4.52
CA VAL A 29 2.43 -6.25 5.89
C VAL A 29 1.66 -5.41 6.90
N GLN A 30 1.59 -5.94 8.14
CA GLN A 30 0.82 -5.34 9.23
C GLN A 30 -0.63 -4.94 8.83
N PRO A 31 -1.37 -5.81 8.11
CA PRO A 31 -2.76 -5.52 7.75
C PRO A 31 -3.64 -5.42 9.00
N ASP A 32 -4.66 -4.59 8.93
CA ASP A 32 -5.74 -4.67 9.93
C ASP A 32 -6.60 -5.93 9.74
N PHE A 33 -7.60 -6.10 10.62
CA PHE A 33 -8.46 -7.28 10.60
C PHE A 33 -9.23 -7.44 9.28
N ASP A 34 -9.76 -6.34 8.74
CA ASP A 34 -10.58 -6.37 7.55
C ASP A 34 -9.71 -6.60 6.31
N GLN A 35 -8.57 -5.94 6.22
CA GLN A 35 -7.56 -6.16 5.18
C GLN A 35 -7.04 -7.61 5.19
N SER A 36 -6.71 -8.15 6.37
CA SER A 36 -6.23 -9.53 6.52
C SER A 36 -7.26 -10.53 5.99
N LYS A 37 -8.53 -10.31 6.31
CA LYS A 37 -9.64 -11.14 5.85
C LYS A 37 -9.90 -11.00 4.35
N LEU A 38 -9.87 -9.78 3.82
CA LEU A 38 -10.21 -9.49 2.42
C LEU A 38 -9.14 -10.00 1.45
N PHE A 39 -7.87 -9.83 1.81
CA PHE A 39 -6.72 -10.20 0.97
C PHE A 39 -6.09 -11.55 1.35
N ASN A 40 -6.64 -12.24 2.36
CA ASN A 40 -6.12 -13.51 2.88
C ASN A 40 -4.62 -13.43 3.26
N VAL A 41 -4.21 -12.28 3.80
CA VAL A 41 -2.83 -12.02 4.24
C VAL A 41 -2.78 -12.15 5.75
N LYS A 42 -1.85 -12.98 6.26
CA LYS A 42 -1.64 -13.10 7.70
C LYS A 42 -0.93 -11.86 8.23
N ASP A 43 -1.35 -11.40 9.40
CA ASP A 43 -0.61 -10.37 10.11
C ASP A 43 0.83 -10.85 10.41
N LYS A 44 1.79 -10.04 9.98
CA LYS A 44 3.22 -10.20 10.20
C LYS A 44 3.73 -8.89 10.77
N MET A 45 4.20 -8.93 12.02
CA MET A 45 4.92 -7.84 12.68
C MET A 45 6.34 -7.74 12.13
N VAL A 46 6.47 -7.31 10.88
CA VAL A 46 7.74 -7.05 10.19
C VAL A 46 7.83 -5.56 9.81
N SER A 47 9.05 -5.07 9.58
CA SER A 47 9.25 -3.72 9.04
C SER A 47 8.66 -3.60 7.63
N TYR A 48 8.17 -2.40 7.33
CA TYR A 48 7.69 -1.99 6.01
C TYR A 48 8.68 -1.00 5.39
N ASP A 49 8.77 -1.02 4.07
CA ASP A 49 9.59 -0.10 3.26
C ASP A 49 8.75 1.09 2.76
N ILE A 50 7.44 0.89 2.64
CA ILE A 50 6.47 1.91 2.25
C ILE A 50 5.31 1.99 3.25
N GLU A 51 4.89 3.20 3.56
CA GLU A 51 3.67 3.50 4.29
C GLU A 51 2.77 4.44 3.49
N ILE A 52 1.50 4.04 3.36
CA ILE A 52 0.46 4.84 2.69
C ILE A 52 -0.55 5.28 3.74
N ILE A 53 -0.72 6.58 3.93
CA ILE A 53 -1.62 7.16 4.94
C ILE A 53 -2.50 8.25 4.35
N ASP A 54 -3.64 8.54 4.97
CA ASP A 54 -4.48 9.66 4.56
C ASP A 54 -3.79 11.02 4.81
N ILE A 55 -3.99 11.97 3.90
CA ILE A 55 -3.66 13.39 4.09
C ILE A 55 -4.96 14.14 4.42
N LEU A 56 -4.88 15.07 5.39
CA LEU A 56 -5.89 16.12 5.69
C LEU A 56 -7.35 15.64 5.59
N ASP A 57 -7.91 15.11 6.67
CA ASP A 57 -9.32 14.68 6.75
C ASP A 57 -9.78 13.73 5.59
N GLY A 58 -8.85 13.02 4.93
CA GLY A 58 -9.15 12.06 3.86
C GLY A 58 -9.18 12.64 2.44
N TYR A 59 -8.69 13.86 2.23
CA TYR A 59 -8.63 14.52 0.90
C TYR A 59 -7.47 14.05 0.00
N GLY A 60 -6.81 12.95 0.35
CA GLY A 60 -5.76 12.34 -0.45
C GLY A 60 -4.96 11.33 0.36
N VAL A 61 -3.89 10.80 -0.24
CA VAL A 61 -2.96 9.87 0.42
C VAL A 61 -1.52 10.38 0.31
N SER A 62 -0.74 10.18 1.36
CA SER A 62 0.71 10.32 1.40
C SER A 62 1.32 8.95 1.19
N ILE A 63 2.38 8.86 0.39
CA ILE A 63 3.14 7.63 0.17
C ILE A 63 4.56 7.93 0.64
N GLU A 64 4.96 7.31 1.74
CA GLU A 64 6.24 7.55 2.42
C GLU A 64 7.09 6.29 2.37
N GLY A 65 8.36 6.42 1.98
CA GLY A 65 9.26 5.27 1.81
C GLY A 65 10.49 5.63 0.99
N GLU A 66 11.21 4.63 0.50
CA GLU A 66 12.33 4.84 -0.43
C GLU A 66 11.84 5.40 -1.78
N GLU A 67 12.59 6.35 -2.33
CA GLU A 67 12.21 7.12 -3.53
C GLU A 67 11.81 6.23 -4.72
N GLU A 68 12.53 5.12 -4.94
CA GLU A 68 12.24 4.20 -6.03
C GLU A 68 10.86 3.52 -5.90
N TYR A 69 10.45 3.17 -4.69
CA TYR A 69 9.15 2.53 -4.43
C TYR A 69 8.02 3.55 -4.39
N VAL A 70 8.28 4.76 -3.88
CA VAL A 70 7.30 5.85 -3.94
C VAL A 70 7.00 6.20 -5.40
N SER A 71 8.05 6.29 -6.24
CA SER A 71 7.91 6.62 -7.65
C SER A 71 7.10 5.55 -8.41
N SER A 72 7.33 4.25 -8.13
CA SER A 72 6.59 3.17 -8.78
C SER A 72 5.09 3.20 -8.44
N ILE A 73 4.73 3.37 -7.16
CA ILE A 73 3.33 3.44 -6.72
C ILE A 73 2.67 4.71 -7.27
N THR A 74 3.35 5.85 -7.23
CA THR A 74 2.81 7.11 -7.75
C THR A 74 2.54 7.02 -9.26
N SER A 75 3.48 6.42 -10.01
CA SER A 75 3.31 6.20 -11.45
C SER A 75 2.13 5.26 -11.73
N LEU A 76 2.01 4.16 -10.97
CA LEU A 76 0.87 3.25 -11.07
C LEU A 76 -0.46 3.97 -10.83
N PHE A 77 -0.53 4.85 -9.82
CA PHE A 77 -1.74 5.60 -9.53
C PHE A 77 -2.10 6.56 -10.66
N LEU A 78 -1.13 7.32 -11.18
CA LEU A 78 -1.35 8.23 -12.31
C LEU A 78 -1.77 7.50 -13.60
N GLU A 79 -1.30 6.27 -13.81
CA GLU A 79 -1.68 5.46 -14.98
C GLU A 79 -3.07 4.82 -14.87
N ARG A 80 -3.48 4.46 -13.65
CA ARG A 80 -4.68 3.63 -13.41
C ARG A 80 -5.87 4.40 -12.86
N ILE A 81 -5.65 5.57 -12.26
CA ILE A 81 -6.67 6.42 -11.67
C ILE A 81 -6.80 7.67 -12.55
N PRO A 82 -7.88 7.79 -13.35
CA PRO A 82 -8.08 8.89 -14.29
C PRO A 82 -8.43 10.23 -13.62
#